data_AF-A0A963P7J8-F1
#
_entry.id   AF-A0A963P7J8-F1
#
_cell.length_a   1.000
_cell.length_b   1.000
_cell.length_c   1.000
_cell.angle_alpha   90.00
_cell.angle_beta   90.00
_cell.angle_gamma   90.00
#
_symmetry.space_group_name_H-M   'P 1'
#
loop_
_entity.id
_entity.type
_entity.pdbx_description
1 polymer ?
#
loop_
_entity_poly.entity_id
_entity_poly.type
_entity_poly.pdbx_seq_one_letter_code
_entity_poly.pdbx_strand_id
1 'polypeptide(L)'
;MAHPIEALLRPAHEWRACCVSAMGAVVVLWEPGLFLLSRPWDWTLAGVLGIHAAWRGAAVVRNLRYRANLRRQRHYAVTSSEIPWSLDRLFLGRGFQWN
;
A
#
# COMPACT_ATOMS: atom_id res chain seq x y z
N MET A 1 -10.28 19.77 -10.04
CA MET A 1 -10.00 19.37 -8.65
C MET A 1 -9.90 17.85 -8.61
N ALA A 2 -8.70 17.29 -8.82
CA ALA A 2 -8.49 15.86 -8.69
C ALA A 2 -8.41 15.55 -7.19
N HIS A 3 -9.53 15.23 -6.55
CA HIS A 3 -9.50 14.56 -5.26
C HIS A 3 -9.08 13.13 -5.54
N PRO A 4 -7.79 12.75 -5.37
CA PRO A 4 -7.42 11.37 -5.61
C PRO A 4 -8.02 10.60 -4.44
N ILE A 5 -9.07 9.83 -4.70
CA ILE A 5 -9.54 8.85 -3.72
C ILE A 5 -8.30 8.04 -3.33
N GLU A 6 -7.95 8.11 -2.04
CA GLU A 6 -6.72 7.53 -1.53
C GLU A 6 -6.82 6.00 -1.67
N ALA A 7 -6.23 5.47 -2.74
CA ALA A 7 -6.33 4.05 -3.11
C ALA A 7 -5.53 3.11 -2.17
N LEU A 8 -5.08 3.60 -1.02
CA LEU A 8 -4.29 2.87 -0.03
C LEU A 8 -5.13 1.87 0.78
N LEU A 9 -6.46 1.97 0.74
CA LEU A 9 -7.36 1.00 1.36
C LEU A 9 -7.60 -0.24 0.51
N ARG A 10 -7.16 -0.26 -0.76
CA ARG A 10 -7.30 -1.44 -1.62
C ARG A 10 -6.54 -2.64 -1.03
N PRO A 11 -7.04 -3.88 -1.13
CA PRO A 11 -6.26 -5.06 -0.79
C PRO A 11 -4.92 -5.08 -1.54
N ALA A 12 -3.85 -5.46 -0.85
CA ALA A 12 -2.49 -5.51 -1.39
C ALA A 12 -2.28 -6.72 -2.35
N HIS A 13 -3.07 -6.78 -3.43
CA HIS A 13 -3.01 -7.81 -4.46
C HIS A 13 -1.67 -7.84 -5.23
N GLU A 14 -0.92 -6.74 -5.16
CA GLU A 14 0.40 -6.58 -5.79
C GLU A 14 1.46 -7.52 -5.18
N TRP A 15 1.19 -8.11 -4.01
CA TRP A 15 2.07 -9.08 -3.35
C TRP A 15 2.30 -10.33 -4.22
N ARG A 16 1.28 -10.80 -4.95
CA ARG A 16 1.41 -11.97 -5.81
C ARG A 16 2.43 -11.72 -6.92
N ALA A 17 2.34 -10.56 -7.56
CA ALA A 17 3.30 -10.15 -8.59
C ALA A 17 4.71 -9.99 -8.01
N CYS A 18 4.83 -9.38 -6.82
CA CYS A 18 6.10 -9.28 -6.10
C CYS A 18 6.73 -10.66 -5.87
N CYS A 19 5.97 -11.62 -5.34
CA CYS A 19 6.48 -12.96 -5.02
C CYS A 19 6.80 -13.79 -6.25
N VAL A 20 5.97 -13.74 -7.30
CA VAL A 20 6.27 -14.43 -8.56
C VAL A 20 7.54 -13.87 -9.19
N SER A 21 7.71 -12.54 -9.24
CA SER A 21 8.94 -11.94 -9.77
C SER A 21 10.16 -12.24 -8.91
N ALA A 22 10.04 -12.18 -7.58
CA ALA A 22 11.14 -12.53 -6.68
C ALA A 22 11.55 -14.01 -6.84
N MET A 23 10.58 -14.91 -6.89
CA MET A 23 10.83 -16.34 -7.11
C MET A 23 11.44 -16.60 -8.48
N GLY A 24 10.97 -15.92 -9.52
CA GLY A 24 11.58 -15.97 -10.86
C GLY A 24 13.04 -15.53 -10.85
N ALA A 25 13.37 -14.42 -10.18
CA ALA A 25 14.75 -13.96 -10.04
C ALA A 25 15.62 -15.01 -9.32
N VAL A 26 15.11 -15.63 -8.25
CA VAL A 26 15.81 -16.71 -7.53
C VAL A 26 16.05 -17.92 -8.42
N VAL A 27 15.04 -18.36 -9.19
CA VAL A 27 15.16 -19.51 -10.09
C VAL A 27 16.20 -19.25 -11.19
N VAL A 28 16.20 -18.07 -11.80
CA VAL A 28 17.18 -17.70 -12.83
C VAL A 28 18.62 -17.75 -12.28
N LEU A 29 18.82 -17.33 -11.03
CA LEU A 29 20.14 -17.35 -10.40
C LEU A 29 20.56 -18.74 -9.92
N TRP A 30 19.60 -19.58 -9.50
CA TRP A 30 19.88 -20.95 -9.05
C TRP A 30 20.20 -21.85 -10.25
N GLU A 31 19.35 -21.83 -11.28
CA GLU A 31 19.45 -22.71 -12.45
C GLU A 31 19.48 -21.87 -13.74
N PRO A 32 20.63 -21.27 -14.09
CA PRO A 32 20.77 -20.40 -15.27
C PRO A 32 20.50 -21.14 -16.61
N GLY A 33 20.59 -22.46 -16.63
CA GLY A 33 20.24 -23.27 -17.81
C GLY A 33 18.73 -23.42 -18.05
N LEU A 34 17.88 -23.13 -17.06
CA LEU A 34 16.44 -23.43 -17.12
C LEU A 34 15.70 -22.59 -18.17
N PHE A 35 16.13 -21.34 -18.37
CA PHE A 35 15.50 -20.43 -19.32
C PHE A 35 16.16 -20.45 -20.71
N LEU A 36 17.18 -21.30 -20.91
CA LEU A 36 17.89 -21.44 -22.19
C LEU A 36 18.46 -20.11 -22.72
N LEU A 37 18.82 -19.21 -21.81
CA LEU A 37 19.42 -17.92 -22.12
C LEU A 37 20.95 -18.03 -22.13
N SER A 38 21.62 -17.11 -22.82
CA SER A 38 23.07 -17.01 -22.68
C SER A 38 23.42 -16.27 -21.38
N ARG A 39 24.59 -16.59 -20.81
CA ARG A 39 25.02 -16.11 -19.49
C ARG A 39 24.81 -14.62 -19.18
N PRO A 40 25.09 -13.66 -20.09
CA PRO A 40 24.79 -12.25 -19.82
C PRO A 40 23.28 -11.98 -19.69
N TRP A 41 22.44 -12.69 -20.45
CA TRP A 41 20.98 -12.52 -20.40
C TRP A 41 20.37 -13.05 -19.10
N ASP A 42 20.93 -14.11 -18.50
CA ASP A 42 20.48 -14.61 -17.19
C ASP A 42 20.58 -13.52 -16.11
N TRP A 43 21.73 -12.84 -16.04
CA TRP A 43 21.94 -11.74 -15.09
C TRP A 43 20.98 -10.58 -15.34
N THR A 44 20.73 -10.24 -16.61
CA THR A 44 19.77 -9.17 -16.94
C THR A 44 18.35 -9.56 -16.54
N LEU A 45 17.93 -10.80 -16.80
CA LEU A 45 16.58 -11.28 -16.46
C LEU A 45 16.40 -11.30 -14.93
N ALA A 46 17.36 -11.85 -14.20
CA ALA A 46 17.34 -11.85 -12.73
C ALA A 46 17.29 -10.42 -12.18
N GLY A 47 18.08 -9.50 -12.74
CA GLY A 47 18.09 -8.09 -12.36
C GLY A 47 16.75 -7.39 -12.59
N VAL A 48 16.16 -7.55 -13.77
CA VAL A 48 14.84 -6.97 -14.11
C VAL A 48 13.74 -7.53 -13.21
N LEU A 49 13.72 -8.84 -12.99
CA LEU A 49 12.76 -9.49 -12.09
C LEU A 49 12.94 -9.02 -10.64
N GLY A 50 14.18 -8.85 -10.18
CA GLY A 50 14.51 -8.31 -8.87
C GLY A 50 14.05 -6.86 -8.69
N ILE A 51 14.32 -5.99 -9.67
CA ILE A 51 13.86 -4.59 -9.67
C ILE A 51 12.33 -4.53 -9.64
N HIS A 52 11.66 -5.34 -10.48
CA HIS A 52 10.21 -5.40 -10.52
C HIS A 52 9.63 -5.88 -9.18
N ALA A 53 10.22 -6.92 -8.57
CA ALA A 53 9.82 -7.40 -7.26
C ALA A 53 9.98 -6.31 -6.19
N ALA A 54 11.10 -5.59 -6.17
CA ALA A 54 11.33 -4.51 -5.22
C ALA A 54 10.30 -3.37 -5.38
N TRP A 55 10.00 -2.97 -6.62
CA TRP A 55 9.02 -1.93 -6.90
C TRP A 55 7.61 -2.31 -6.43
N ARG A 56 7.17 -3.54 -6.72
CA ARG A 56 5.86 -4.05 -6.26
C ARG A 56 5.85 -4.25 -4.75
N GLY A 57 6.95 -4.72 -4.16
CA GLY A 57 7.14 -4.88 -2.72
C GLY A 57 7.01 -3.57 -1.96
N ALA A 58 7.59 -2.48 -2.46
CA ALA A 58 7.44 -1.15 -1.86
C ALA A 58 5.97 -0.69 -1.80
N ALA A 59 5.19 -0.95 -2.86
CA ALA A 59 3.77 -0.63 -2.89
C ALA A 59 2.97 -1.45 -1.86
N VAL A 60 3.28 -2.74 -1.71
CA VAL A 60 2.68 -3.64 -0.70
C VAL A 60 3.00 -3.15 0.71
N VAL A 61 4.28 -2.87 1.00
CA VAL A 61 4.72 -2.38 2.31
C VAL A 61 4.03 -1.07 2.67
N ARG A 62 3.92 -0.14 1.72
CA ARG A 62 3.20 1.13 1.93
C ARG A 62 1.74 0.89 2.30
N ASN A 63 1.06 0.00 1.58
CA ASN A 63 -0.35 -0.31 1.79
C ASN A 63 -0.59 -1.02 3.14
N LEU A 64 0.26 -2.00 3.48
CA LEU A 64 0.22 -2.68 4.78
C LEU A 64 0.51 -1.73 5.93
N ARG A 65 1.53 -0.88 5.81
CA ARG A 65 1.86 0.12 6.83
C ARG A 65 0.73 1.13 7.00
N TYR A 66 0.11 1.57 5.91
CA TYR A 66 -1.06 2.46 6.00
C TYR A 66 -2.19 1.77 6.77
N ARG A 67 -2.58 0.55 6.36
CA ARG A 67 -3.66 -0.22 6.99
C ARG A 67 -3.37 -0.58 8.44
N ALA A 68 -2.15 -0.94 8.79
CA ALA A 68 -1.74 -1.24 10.16
C ALA A 68 -1.76 0.01 11.06
N ASN A 69 -1.54 1.20 10.49
CA ASN A 69 -1.63 2.47 11.22
C ASN A 69 -3.05 3.06 11.27
N LEU A 70 -4.03 2.48 10.56
CA LEU A 70 -5.43 2.85 10.70
C LEU A 70 -5.93 2.44 12.08
N ARG A 71 -5.96 3.39 13.00
CA ARG A 71 -6.57 3.20 14.31
C ARG A 71 -8.06 3.41 14.18
N ARG A 72 -8.86 2.43 14.62
CA ARG A 72 -10.30 2.62 14.79
C ARG A 72 -10.50 3.73 15.82
N GLN A 73 -11.07 4.86 15.39
CA GLN A 73 -11.42 5.90 16.35
C GLN A 73 -12.40 5.33 17.39
N ARG A 74 -12.18 5.66 18.66
CA ARG A 74 -13.08 5.28 19.74
C ARG A 74 -14.46 5.83 19.42
N HIS A 75 -15.49 4.99 19.55
CA HIS A 75 -16.86 5.37 19.25
C HIS A 75 -17.19 6.67 20.00
N TYR A 76 -17.49 7.71 19.23
CA TYR A 76 -17.87 9.02 19.75
C TYR A 76 -19.38 9.15 19.54
N ALA A 77 -20.11 8.98 20.62
CA ALA A 77 -21.54 9.22 20.68
C ALA A 77 -21.76 10.39 21.64
N VAL A 78 -22.59 11.34 21.22
CA VAL A 78 -22.95 12.53 21.98
C VAL A 78 -24.45 12.66 21.88
N THR A 79 -25.10 12.88 23.01
CA THR A 79 -26.55 13.10 23.05
C THR A 79 -26.85 14.51 22.53
N SER A 80 -28.02 14.78 21.94
CA SER A 80 -28.34 16.11 21.38
C SER A 80 -28.15 17.27 22.38
N SER A 81 -28.33 17.01 23.68
CA SER A 81 -28.12 17.97 24.77
C SER A 81 -26.64 18.28 25.06
N GLU A 82 -25.73 17.39 24.69
CA GLU A 82 -24.28 17.50 24.95
C GLU A 82 -23.52 18.04 23.73
N ILE A 83 -24.23 18.30 22.62
CA ILE A 83 -23.64 18.88 21.41
C ILE A 83 -23.28 20.34 21.69
N PRO A 84 -21.99 20.71 21.58
CA PRO A 84 -21.59 22.09 21.72
C PRO A 84 -22.16 22.94 20.58
N TRP A 85 -22.58 24.16 20.88
CA TRP A 85 -23.10 25.09 19.87
C TRP A 85 -22.39 26.43 19.94
N SER A 86 -22.37 27.13 18.80
CA SER A 86 -21.87 28.48 18.64
C SER A 86 -22.72 29.19 17.59
N LEU A 87 -22.89 30.50 17.70
CA LEU A 87 -23.59 31.31 16.70
C LEU A 87 -22.78 31.46 15.42
N ASP A 88 -21.45 31.44 15.54
CA ASP A 88 -20.52 31.73 14.44
C ASP A 88 -19.85 30.48 13.89
N ARG A 89 -19.94 29.33 14.57
CA ARG A 89 -19.22 28.11 14.20
C ARG A 89 -20.07 26.84 14.30
N LEU A 90 -19.92 25.95 13.34
CA LEU A 90 -20.61 24.66 13.28
C LEU A 90 -19.76 23.54 13.89
N PHE A 91 -20.33 22.81 14.85
CA PHE A 91 -19.73 21.59 15.36
C PHE A 91 -20.02 20.40 14.43
N LEU A 92 -18.97 19.88 13.79
CA LEU A 92 -19.06 18.73 12.88
C LEU A 92 -18.71 17.38 13.53
N GLY A 93 -18.14 17.39 14.75
CA GLY A 93 -17.70 16.21 15.47
C GLY A 93 -16.21 16.22 15.83
N ARG A 94 -15.76 15.22 16.62
CA ARG A 94 -14.34 15.10 16.99
C ARG A 94 -13.46 14.85 15.77
N GLY A 95 -12.38 15.62 15.66
CA GLY A 95 -11.41 15.52 14.57
C GLY A 95 -11.66 16.49 13.40
N PHE A 96 -12.77 17.26 13.45
CA PHE A 96 -13.05 18.31 12.49
C PHE A 96 -12.77 19.69 13.08
N GLN A 97 -12.36 20.63 12.22
CA GLN A 97 -12.20 22.02 12.61
C GLN A 97 -13.56 22.66 12.83
N TRP A 98 -13.63 23.54 13.83
CA TRP A 98 -14.81 24.37 14.07
C TRP A 98 -14.70 25.59 13.18
N ASN A 99 -15.53 25.61 12.15
CA ASN A 99 -15.59 26.70 11.19
C ASN A 99 -16.90 27.44 11.35
#